data_AF-A0A7C5U7R2-F1
#
_entry.id   AF-A0A7C5U7R2-F1
#
_cell.length_a   1.000
_cell.length_b   1.000
_cell.length_c   1.000
_cell.angle_alpha   90.00
_cell.angle_beta   90.00
_cell.angle_gamma   90.00
#
_symmetry.space_group_name_H-M   'P 1'
#
loop_
_entity.id
_entity.type
_entity.pdbx_description
1 polymer ?
#
loop_
_entity_poly.entity_id
_entity_poly.type
_entity_poly.pdbx_seq_one_letter_code
_entity_poly.pdbx_strand_id
1 'polypeptide(L)' 'MPVWYFAYGSNLDVDGMKKRVGQWHDLRPAKLKGFRIVFNVYSTSWRGGVANIVEDPQSIVYGALYLLDEE' A
#
# COMPACT_ATOMS: atom_id res chain seq x y z
N MET A 1 18.91 2.05 6.17
CA MET A 1 19.09 2.25 4.71
C MET A 1 17.73 2.54 4.10
N PRO A 2 17.58 3.28 2.99
CA PRO A 2 16.24 3.57 2.50
C PRO A 2 15.52 2.28 2.03
N VAL A 3 14.22 2.16 2.36
CA VAL A 3 13.39 0.98 2.09
C VAL A 3 12.21 1.32 1.18
N TRP A 4 11.86 0.38 0.29
CA TRP A 4 10.70 0.52 -0.58
C TRP A 4 9.44 0.00 0.09
N TYR A 5 8.49 0.88 0.35
CA TYR A 5 7.16 0.56 0.89
C TYR A 5 6.12 0.51 -0.24
N PHE A 6 5.50 -0.66 -0.44
CA PHE A 6 4.43 -0.85 -1.42
C PHE A 6 3.06 -0.56 -0.82
N ALA A 7 2.45 0.56 -1.20
CA ALA A 7 1.08 0.91 -0.88
C ALA A 7 0.09 0.30 -1.89
N TYR A 8 -0.96 -0.34 -1.38
CA TYR A 8 -2.04 -0.97 -2.17
C TYR A 8 -3.43 -0.70 -1.60
N GLY A 9 -3.54 0.23 -0.65
CA GLY A 9 -4.78 0.56 0.06
C GLY A 9 -4.87 2.06 0.34
N SER A 10 -5.29 2.44 1.54
CA SER A 10 -5.46 3.86 1.92
C SER A 10 -4.18 4.71 1.80
N ASN A 11 -2.99 4.09 1.83
CA ASN A 11 -1.71 4.79 1.64
C ASN A 11 -1.44 5.17 0.17
N LEU A 12 -2.35 4.84 -0.75
CA LEU A 12 -2.37 5.42 -2.10
C LEU A 12 -2.83 6.88 -2.09
N ASP A 13 -3.54 7.32 -1.05
CA ASP A 13 -3.80 8.75 -0.82
C ASP A 13 -2.49 9.44 -0.41
N VAL A 14 -1.96 10.27 -1.31
CA VAL A 14 -0.69 10.97 -1.13
C VAL A 14 -0.74 11.95 0.03
N ASP A 15 -1.87 12.62 0.26
CA ASP A 15 -2.02 13.56 1.37
C ASP A 15 -2.06 12.81 2.70
N GLY A 16 -2.79 11.69 2.76
CA GLY A 16 -2.80 10.78 3.90
C GLY A 16 -1.42 10.19 4.19
N MET A 17 -0.69 9.77 3.15
CA MET A 17 0.66 9.25 3.29
C MET A 17 1.62 10.33 3.80
N LYS A 18 1.59 11.54 3.24
CA LYS A 18 2.42 12.67 3.68
C LYS A 18 2.17 13.03 5.14
N LYS A 19 0.92 13.00 5.61
CA LYS A 19 0.62 13.20 7.03
C LYS A 19 1.18 12.09 7.92
N ARG A 20 1.32 10.86 7.42
CA ARG A 20 1.80 9.71 8.19
C ARG A 20 3.33 9.62 8.24
N VAL A 21 4.02 9.84 7.12
CA VAL A 21 5.48 9.64 7.01
C VAL A 21 6.27 10.93 6.82
N GLY A 22 5.60 12.07 6.64
CA GLY A 22 6.25 13.38 6.45
C GLY A 22 6.81 13.58 5.05
N GLN A 23 7.87 12.84 4.70
CA GLN A 23 8.56 12.93 3.41
C GLN A 23 8.96 11.54 2.90
N TRP A 24 9.24 11.45 1.61
CA TRP A 24 9.79 10.26 0.94
C TRP A 24 10.80 10.71 -0.11
N HIS A 25 11.78 9.86 -0.39
CA HIS A 25 12.84 10.14 -1.37
C HIS A 25 12.36 9.98 -2.81
N ASP A 26 11.41 9.06 -3.05
CA ASP A 26 10.88 8.76 -4.37
C ASP A 26 9.48 8.14 -4.28
N LEU A 27 8.69 8.27 -5.34
CA LEU A 27 7.33 7.73 -5.48
C LEU A 27 7.12 7.23 -6.91
N ARG A 28 6.79 5.93 -7.05
CA ARG A 28 6.61 5.29 -8.37
C ARG A 28 5.32 4.47 -8.44
N PRO A 29 4.59 4.48 -9.57
CA PRO A 29 3.55 3.49 -9.81
C PRO A 29 4.19 2.09 -9.91
N ALA A 30 3.51 1.07 -9.38
CA ALA A 30 4.03 -0.29 -9.32
C ALA A 30 2.94 -1.34 -9.48
N LYS A 31 3.37 -2.57 -9.81
CA LYS A 31 2.52 -3.75 -9.93
C LYS A 31 3.12 -4.92 -9.16
N LEU A 32 2.31 -5.58 -8.35
CA LEU A 32 2.64 -6.80 -7.63
C LEU A 32 1.90 -7.96 -8.27
N LYS A 33 2.62 -8.82 -8.99
CA LYS A 33 2.06 -10.03 -9.63
C LYS A 33 1.90 -11.14 -8.60
N GLY A 34 0.93 -12.03 -8.83
CA GLY A 34 0.70 -13.19 -7.97
C GLY A 34 -0.17 -12.90 -6.75
N PHE A 35 -0.86 -11.75 -6.74
CA PHE A 35 -1.74 -11.33 -5.65
C PHE A 35 -3.02 -10.71 -6.21
N ARG A 36 -4.10 -10.80 -5.45
CA ARG A 36 -5.35 -10.06 -5.68
C ARG A 36 -5.72 -9.23 -4.47
N ILE A 37 -6.38 -8.10 -4.73
CA ILE A 37 -6.92 -7.25 -3.67
C ILE A 37 -8.20 -7.85 -3.08
N VAL A 38 -8.35 -7.75 -1.76
CA VAL A 38 -9.53 -8.17 -1.01
C VAL A 38 -9.85 -7.16 0.09
N PHE A 39 -11.08 -7.17 0.59
CA PHE A 39 -11.54 -6.33 1.70
C PHE A 39 -12.05 -7.21 2.86
N ASN A 40 -11.23 -8.19 3.24
CA ASN A 40 -11.64 -9.29 4.15
C ASN A 40 -11.25 -9.06 5.62
N VAL A 41 -10.61 -7.95 5.95
CA VAL A 41 -10.28 -7.57 7.34
C VAL A 41 -11.21 -6.46 7.77
N TYR A 42 -11.94 -6.65 8.88
CA TYR A 42 -12.80 -5.60 9.42
C TYR A 42 -11.99 -4.60 10.24
N SER A 43 -12.15 -3.31 9.93
CA SER A 43 -11.57 -2.22 10.72
C SER A 43 -12.65 -1.53 11.55
N THR A 44 -12.39 -1.36 12.84
CA THR A 44 -13.26 -0.61 13.74
C THR A 44 -13.28 0.88 13.45
N SER A 45 -12.15 1.46 13.02
CA SER A 45 -12.06 2.89 12.67
C SER A 45 -12.77 3.22 11.36
N TRP A 46 -12.67 2.33 10.36
CA TRP A 46 -13.37 2.49 9.08
C TRP A 46 -14.80 1.92 9.08
N ARG A 47 -15.17 1.16 10.12
CA ARG A 47 -16.48 0.48 10.26
C ARG A 47 -16.85 -0.37 9.02
N GLY A 48 -15.85 -1.06 8.47
CA GLY A 48 -15.99 -1.82 7.23
C GLY A 48 -14.74 -2.63 6.88
N GLY A 49 -14.82 -3.36 5.76
CA GLY A 49 -13.68 -4.10 5.22
C GLY A 49 -12.58 -3.17 4.71
N VAL A 50 -11.34 -3.39 5.12
CA VAL A 50 -10.17 -2.65 4.64
C VAL A 50 -9.34 -3.45 3.65
N ALA A 51 -8.63 -2.74 2.79
CA ALA A 51 -7.78 -3.33 1.75
C ALA A 51 -6.73 -4.26 2.37
N ASN A 52 -6.66 -5.45 1.80
CA ASN A 52 -5.68 -6.49 2.07
C ASN A 52 -5.37 -7.22 0.76
N ILE A 53 -4.35 -8.06 0.73
CA ILE A 53 -3.99 -8.86 -0.45
C ILE A 53 -3.86 -10.33 -0.06
N VAL A 54 -4.20 -11.21 -1.00
CA VAL A 54 -4.02 -12.65 -0.87
C VAL A 54 -3.33 -13.18 -2.13
N GLU A 55 -2.59 -14.27 -1.98
CA GLU A 55 -1.94 -14.94 -3.10
C GLU A 55 -2.97 -15.38 -4.15
N ASP A 56 -2.66 -15.08 -5.40
CA ASP A 56 -3.40 -15.48 -6.58
C ASP A 56 -2.46 -15.37 -7.80
N PRO A 57 -1.87 -16.49 -8.25
CA PRO A 57 -0.83 -16.51 -9.30
C PRO A 57 -1.22 -15.85 -10.63
N GLN A 58 -2.52 -15.73 -10.92
CA GLN A 58 -3.03 -15.15 -12.18
C GLN A 58 -3.38 -13.67 -12.06
N SER A 59 -3.33 -13.12 -10.84
CA SER A 59 -3.76 -11.75 -10.55
C SER A 59 -2.59 -10.78 -10.38
N ILE A 60 -2.93 -9.49 -10.45
CA ILE A 60 -2.02 -8.37 -10.28
C ILE A 60 -2.68 -7.33 -9.37
N VAL A 61 -1.95 -6.87 -8.35
CA VAL A 61 -2.31 -5.69 -7.55
C VAL A 61 -1.52 -4.49 -8.06
N TYR A 62 -2.23 -3.42 -8.41
CA TYR A 62 -1.62 -2.13 -8.73
C TYR A 62 -1.46 -1.30 -7.46
N GLY A 63 -0.36 -0.58 -7.36
CA GLY A 63 -0.06 0.22 -6.19
C GLY A 63 1.02 1.28 -6.44
N ALA A 64 1.57 1.80 -5.36
CA ALA A 64 2.64 2.80 -5.39
C ALA A 64 3.80 2.37 -4.48
N LEU A 65 5.02 2.60 -4.93
CA LEU A 65 6.24 2.40 -4.14
C LEU A 65 6.73 3.74 -3.61
N TYR A 66 6.80 3.87 -2.29
CA TYR A 66 7.43 5.00 -1.61
C TYR A 66 8.84 4.57 -1.14
N LEU A 67 9.87 5.37 -1.44
CA LEU A 67 11.20 5.17 -0.86
C LEU A 67 11.30 5.95 0.45
N LEU A 68 11.30 5.24 1.57
CA LEU A 68 11.28 5.81 2.91
C LEU A 68 12.61 5.59 3.61
N ASP A 69 12.91 6.40 4.62
CA ASP A 69 13.99 6.07 5.56
C ASP A 69 13.60 4.87 6.43
N GLU A 70 14.61 4.07 6.77
CA GLU A 70 14.50 3.01 7.77
C GLU A 70 14.95 3.61 9.10
N GLU A 71 14.05 3.64 10.08
CA GLU A 71 14.39 3.96 11.48
C GLU A 71 15.14 2.80 12.15
#